data_AF-A0AAW1XL45-F1
#
_entry.id   AF-A0AAW1XL45-F1
#
_cell.length_a   1.000
_cell.length_b   1.000
_cell.length_c   1.000
_cell.angle_alpha   90.00
_cell.angle_beta   90.00
_cell.angle_gamma   90.00
#
_symmetry.space_group_name_H-M   'P 1'
#
loop_
_entity.id
_entity.type
_entity.pdbx_description
1 polymer ?
#
loop_
_entity_poly.entity_id
_entity_poly.type
_entity_poly.pdbx_seq_one_letter_code
_entity_poly.pdbx_strand_id
1 'polypeptide(L)'
;MLGMCPDGVAFPFVLRSYCCVSDARIGARVHGHVVKLGFDSGDVVGSSLVEMYGNHGGSENEGEVLDEMPLCIFDSVTVVNLLRSSVDLNSLKVGKAVHCVAVVTNLCEDLSVNTALLSMYAKLGDLEGAELVFDEMPEWDCVVWNIMISAYSRNGQPKGSLELLRFMEDQGSTGECKILHGYSMKLGLNSLSTVNTAFLVSYAKCGCIEMARKLFDEENINDKDLITWNSMIGAYAKHGDWYLSFKLYNQMKDLSMKPDQVTFLGLLTACVNAGLVQEGKKCFEEMIEKYGYQPSQEHYACMADLLGRAGHLEKWDKVAEIRRLLRDMGLKKTPGCSWVEINGRRHEFRVADRTHPKSDGIYAMLRNLELESKDAKMQINV
;
A
#
# COMPACT_ATOMS: atom_id res chain seq x y z
N MET A 1 -14.44 30.69 15.59
CA MET A 1 -15.28 31.33 14.57
C MET A 1 -16.09 30.23 13.92
N LEU A 2 -17.43 30.32 13.94
CA LEU A 2 -18.31 29.39 13.24
C LEU A 2 -18.03 29.53 11.73
N GLY A 3 -17.51 28.46 11.11
CA GLY A 3 -17.16 28.45 9.69
C GLY A 3 -18.42 28.52 8.83
N MET A 4 -18.52 29.56 8.00
CA MET A 4 -19.54 29.62 6.96
C MET A 4 -19.12 28.70 5.81
N CYS A 5 -20.01 27.81 5.37
CA CYS A 5 -19.79 27.04 4.15
C CYS A 5 -19.82 27.99 2.94
N PRO A 6 -18.89 27.85 1.98
CA PRO A 6 -18.97 28.57 0.70
C PRO A 6 -20.29 28.23 0.00
N ASP A 7 -20.98 29.23 -0.52
CA ASP A 7 -22.17 29.05 -1.35
C ASP A 7 -21.77 28.86 -2.83
N GLY A 8 -22.72 28.47 -3.69
CA GLY A 8 -22.48 28.25 -5.12
C GLY A 8 -21.92 29.47 -5.87
N VAL A 9 -21.99 30.67 -5.26
CA VAL A 9 -21.46 31.92 -5.81
C VAL A 9 -19.97 32.08 -5.49
N ALA A 10 -19.48 31.52 -4.38
CA ALA A 10 -18.08 31.62 -3.96
C ALA A 10 -17.12 30.78 -4.83
N PHE A 11 -17.56 29.60 -5.30
CA PHE A 11 -16.70 28.66 -6.02
C PHE A 11 -16.10 29.18 -7.34
N PRO A 12 -16.83 29.91 -8.20
CA PRO A 12 -16.23 30.54 -9.38
C PRO A 12 -15.09 31.51 -9.07
N PHE A 13 -15.20 32.30 -8.00
CA PHE A 13 -14.14 33.23 -7.59
C PHE A 13 -12.92 32.49 -7.03
N VAL A 14 -13.15 31.40 -6.29
CA VAL A 14 -12.07 30.53 -5.81
C VAL A 14 -11.35 29.89 -6.98
N LEU A 15 -12.07 29.26 -7.92
CA LEU A 15 -11.51 28.65 -9.13
C LEU A 15 -10.73 29.66 -9.97
N ARG A 16 -11.29 30.86 -10.21
CA ARG A 16 -10.63 31.93 -10.97
C ARG A 16 -9.40 32.50 -10.25
N SER A 17 -9.38 32.52 -8.92
CA SER A 17 -8.19 32.89 -8.15
C SER A 17 -7.06 31.86 -8.28
N TYR A 18 -7.41 30.58 -8.46
CA TYR A 18 -6.45 29.51 -8.69
C TYR A 18 -5.97 29.45 -10.15
N CYS A 19 -6.70 29.98 -11.14
CA CYS A 19 -6.14 30.20 -12.48
C CYS A 19 -4.86 31.07 -12.46
N CYS A 20 -4.74 31.97 -11.48
CA CYS A 20 -3.57 32.84 -11.29
C CYS A 20 -2.44 32.18 -10.50
N VAL A 21 -2.70 31.06 -9.81
CA VAL A 21 -1.72 30.30 -9.03
C VAL A 21 -1.34 29.08 -9.87
N SER A 22 -0.11 29.00 -10.34
CA SER A 22 0.36 28.00 -11.31
C SER A 22 0.41 26.54 -10.81
N ASP A 23 -0.47 26.15 -9.87
CA ASP A 23 -0.50 24.83 -9.22
C ASP A 23 -1.79 24.08 -9.53
N ALA A 24 -1.71 23.20 -10.54
CA ALA A 24 -2.82 22.37 -11.01
C ALA A 24 -3.37 21.41 -9.92
N ARG A 25 -2.59 21.08 -8.89
CA ARG A 25 -3.01 20.19 -7.80
C ARG A 25 -4.09 20.82 -6.95
N ILE A 26 -3.96 22.11 -6.70
CA ILE A 26 -4.90 22.83 -5.84
C ILE A 26 -6.21 23.05 -6.60
N GLY A 27 -6.12 23.37 -7.91
CA GLY A 27 -7.29 23.45 -8.80
C GLY A 27 -8.10 22.15 -8.85
N ALA A 28 -7.42 21.00 -9.04
CA ALA A 28 -8.06 19.69 -9.04
C ALA A 28 -8.73 19.33 -7.70
N ARG A 29 -8.10 19.68 -6.57
CA ARG A 29 -8.69 19.47 -5.23
C ARG A 29 -9.93 20.33 -4.98
N VAL A 30 -9.93 21.58 -5.44
CA VAL A 30 -11.09 22.47 -5.35
C VAL A 30 -12.22 21.97 -6.25
N HIS A 31 -11.89 21.49 -7.46
CA HIS A 31 -12.83 20.84 -8.37
C HIS A 31 -13.51 19.62 -7.72
N GLY A 32 -12.75 18.68 -7.14
CA GLY A 32 -13.34 17.53 -6.43
C GLY A 32 -14.25 17.94 -5.26
N HIS A 33 -13.96 19.08 -4.62
CA HIS A 33 -14.82 19.63 -3.57
C HIS A 33 -16.13 20.24 -4.11
N VAL A 34 -16.09 20.88 -5.28
CA VAL A 34 -17.26 21.46 -5.97
C VAL A 34 -18.24 20.37 -6.40
N VAL A 35 -17.72 19.29 -6.99
CA VAL A 35 -18.52 18.12 -7.42
C VAL A 35 -19.15 17.42 -6.22
N LYS A 36 -18.36 17.18 -5.15
CA LYS A 36 -18.86 16.54 -3.93
C LYS A 36 -19.98 17.32 -3.23
N LEU A 37 -20.05 18.63 -3.47
CA LEU A 37 -21.07 19.52 -2.91
C LEU A 37 -22.22 19.79 -3.90
N GLY A 38 -22.18 19.25 -5.13
CA GLY A 38 -23.24 19.34 -6.13
C GLY A 38 -23.38 20.73 -6.77
N PHE A 39 -22.30 21.51 -6.82
CA PHE A 39 -22.29 22.87 -7.37
C PHE A 39 -21.71 22.96 -8.79
N ASP A 40 -21.41 21.82 -9.43
CA ASP A 40 -20.82 21.66 -10.76
C ASP A 40 -21.77 22.05 -11.91
N SER A 41 -23.09 22.03 -11.67
CA SER A 41 -24.14 22.33 -12.68
C SER A 41 -24.34 23.82 -12.99
N GLY A 42 -23.59 24.73 -12.34
CA GLY A 42 -23.72 26.17 -12.58
C GLY A 42 -22.89 26.66 -13.77
N ASP A 43 -23.51 27.38 -14.73
CA ASP A 43 -22.85 27.94 -15.93
C ASP A 43 -21.54 28.70 -15.63
N VAL A 44 -21.51 29.41 -14.51
CA VAL A 44 -20.36 30.22 -14.07
C VAL A 44 -19.22 29.34 -13.52
N VAL A 45 -19.56 28.20 -12.89
CA VAL A 45 -18.60 27.21 -12.39
C VAL A 45 -17.99 26.46 -13.58
N GLY A 46 -18.82 26.04 -14.55
CA GLY A 46 -18.36 25.40 -15.79
C GLY A 46 -17.39 26.29 -16.57
N SER A 47 -17.73 27.57 -16.76
CA SER A 47 -16.85 28.54 -17.42
C SER A 47 -15.51 28.74 -16.68
N SER A 48 -15.53 28.69 -15.34
CA SER A 48 -14.32 28.83 -14.51
C SER A 48 -13.44 27.58 -14.53
N LEU A 49 -14.03 26.38 -14.66
CA LEU A 49 -13.28 25.12 -14.82
C LEU A 49 -12.61 25.04 -16.20
N VAL A 50 -13.28 25.48 -17.26
CA VAL A 50 -12.71 25.57 -18.61
C VAL A 50 -11.52 26.52 -18.63
N GLU A 51 -11.64 27.70 -18.01
CA GLU A 51 -10.56 28.68 -17.88
C GLU A 51 -9.38 28.13 -17.05
N MET A 52 -9.66 27.42 -15.95
CA MET A 52 -8.65 26.81 -15.08
C MET A 52 -7.84 25.72 -15.79
N TYR A 53 -8.49 24.79 -16.49
CA TYR A 53 -7.78 23.71 -17.20
C TYR A 53 -7.21 24.14 -18.56
N GLY A 54 -7.79 25.18 -19.19
CA GLY A 54 -7.36 25.72 -20.50
C GLY A 54 -6.07 26.56 -20.44
N ASN A 55 -5.85 27.30 -19.35
CA ASN A 55 -4.70 28.22 -19.21
C ASN A 55 -3.36 27.55 -18.86
N HIS A 56 -3.34 26.24 -18.59
CA HIS A 56 -2.10 25.51 -18.23
C HIS A 56 -1.36 24.86 -19.43
N GLY A 57 -1.64 25.30 -20.66
CA GLY A 57 -0.91 24.87 -21.87
C GLY A 57 -0.72 26.03 -22.85
N GLY A 58 0.46 26.66 -22.81
CA GLY A 58 0.78 27.85 -23.59
C GLY A 58 0.64 27.65 -25.11
N SER A 59 -0.40 28.24 -25.69
CA SER A 59 -0.39 29.07 -26.91
C SER A 59 -1.83 29.55 -27.18
N GLU A 60 -1.96 30.77 -27.68
CA GLU A 60 -3.22 31.55 -27.75
C GLU A 60 -4.20 31.13 -28.86
N ASN A 61 -3.96 30.07 -29.64
CA ASN A 61 -4.75 29.80 -30.86
C ASN A 61 -5.47 28.44 -30.92
N GLU A 62 -5.80 27.83 -29.77
CA GLU A 62 -6.53 26.54 -29.76
C GLU A 62 -7.77 26.55 -28.84
N GLY A 63 -8.12 27.71 -28.26
CA GLY A 63 -9.32 27.90 -27.43
C GLY A 63 -10.62 28.05 -28.22
N GLU A 64 -10.54 28.44 -29.49
CA GLU A 64 -11.72 28.75 -30.33
C GLU A 64 -12.59 27.53 -30.67
N VAL A 65 -12.05 26.31 -30.55
CA VAL A 65 -12.81 25.08 -30.85
C VAL A 65 -13.91 24.81 -29.80
N LEU A 66 -13.74 25.30 -28.56
CA LEU A 66 -14.66 25.04 -27.46
C LEU A 66 -15.71 26.13 -27.27
N ASP A 67 -15.41 27.37 -27.69
CA ASP A 67 -16.33 28.52 -27.56
C ASP A 67 -17.56 28.43 -28.48
N GLU A 68 -17.52 27.58 -29.52
CA GLU A 68 -18.64 27.36 -30.45
C GLU A 68 -19.44 26.06 -30.20
N MET A 69 -19.07 25.23 -29.21
CA MET A 69 -19.67 23.91 -29.01
C MET A 69 -20.90 23.94 -28.08
N PRO A 70 -22.11 23.55 -28.54
CA PRO A 70 -23.28 23.46 -27.67
C PRO A 70 -23.09 22.34 -26.63
N LEU A 71 -23.02 22.70 -25.34
CA LEU A 71 -22.86 21.78 -24.20
C LEU A 71 -23.98 20.70 -24.09
N CYS A 72 -25.08 20.86 -24.83
CA CYS A 72 -26.31 20.04 -24.77
C CYS A 72 -26.26 18.71 -25.58
N ILE A 73 -25.15 18.39 -26.27
CA ILE A 73 -25.13 17.27 -27.26
C ILE A 73 -24.18 16.13 -26.87
N PHE A 74 -23.43 16.24 -25.78
CA PHE A 74 -22.46 15.19 -25.43
C PHE A 74 -23.13 14.03 -24.69
N ASP A 75 -23.02 12.84 -25.27
CA ASP A 75 -23.26 11.57 -24.59
C ASP A 75 -21.91 10.87 -24.29
N SER A 76 -21.96 9.81 -23.48
CA SER A 76 -20.77 9.03 -23.11
C SER A 76 -19.95 8.58 -24.32
N VAL A 77 -20.63 8.18 -25.41
CA VAL A 77 -19.99 7.69 -26.64
C VAL A 77 -19.21 8.81 -27.33
N THR A 78 -19.78 10.01 -27.40
CA THR A 78 -19.15 11.18 -28.02
C THR A 78 -17.91 11.60 -27.23
N VAL A 79 -18.01 11.65 -25.89
CA VAL A 79 -16.86 11.98 -25.02
C VAL A 79 -15.74 10.95 -25.17
N VAL A 80 -16.05 9.65 -25.15
CA VAL A 80 -15.06 8.58 -25.32
C VAL A 80 -14.32 8.71 -26.67
N ASN A 81 -15.04 9.04 -27.75
CA ASN A 81 -14.43 9.24 -29.07
C ASN A 81 -13.55 10.49 -29.14
N LEU A 82 -13.95 11.58 -28.47
CA LEU A 82 -13.14 12.79 -28.39
C LEU A 82 -11.86 12.57 -27.56
N LEU A 83 -11.96 11.83 -26.46
CA LEU A 83 -10.80 11.42 -25.66
C LEU A 83 -9.85 10.55 -26.48
N ARG A 84 -10.38 9.62 -27.27
CA ARG A 84 -9.55 8.83 -28.20
C ARG A 84 -8.85 9.73 -29.22
N SER A 85 -9.57 10.69 -29.79
CA SER A 85 -9.00 11.65 -30.75
C SER A 85 -7.89 12.49 -30.10
N SER A 86 -8.01 12.85 -28.81
CA SER A 86 -6.95 13.57 -28.09
C SER A 86 -5.66 12.76 -27.94
N VAL A 87 -5.78 11.43 -27.77
CA VAL A 87 -4.63 10.51 -27.77
C VAL A 87 -4.00 10.42 -29.16
N ASP A 88 -4.83 10.31 -30.21
CA ASP A 88 -4.35 10.23 -31.59
C ASP A 88 -3.64 11.53 -32.03
N LEU A 89 -4.10 12.69 -31.53
CA LEU A 89 -3.46 13.99 -31.71
C LEU A 89 -2.25 14.21 -30.78
N ASN A 90 -2.02 13.30 -29.83
CA ASN A 90 -1.03 13.43 -28.77
C ASN A 90 -1.13 14.77 -28.01
N SER A 91 -2.36 15.27 -27.80
CA SER A 91 -2.62 16.58 -27.21
C SER A 91 -3.33 16.47 -25.86
N LEU A 92 -2.54 16.63 -24.80
CA LEU A 92 -3.05 16.64 -23.42
C LEU A 92 -4.01 17.82 -23.17
N LYS A 93 -3.84 18.94 -23.89
CA LYS A 93 -4.72 20.11 -23.79
C LYS A 93 -6.13 19.79 -24.27
N VAL A 94 -6.25 19.13 -25.42
CA VAL A 94 -7.54 18.65 -25.95
C VAL A 94 -8.14 17.61 -24.99
N GLY A 95 -7.34 16.68 -24.48
CA GLY A 95 -7.81 15.68 -23.50
C GLY A 95 -8.36 16.31 -22.22
N LYS A 96 -7.67 17.31 -21.67
CA LYS A 96 -8.12 18.07 -20.48
C LYS A 96 -9.39 18.88 -20.74
N ALA A 97 -9.54 19.48 -21.91
CA ALA A 97 -10.77 20.16 -22.29
C ALA A 97 -11.96 19.20 -22.39
N VAL A 98 -11.78 18.03 -23.01
CA VAL A 98 -12.83 17.00 -23.11
C VAL A 98 -13.17 16.43 -21.72
N HIS A 99 -12.19 16.29 -20.83
CA HIS A 99 -12.44 15.94 -19.43
C HIS A 99 -13.32 17.00 -18.73
N CYS A 100 -13.07 18.29 -18.96
CA CYS A 100 -13.93 19.35 -18.41
C CYS A 100 -15.38 19.23 -18.92
N VAL A 101 -15.56 18.95 -20.21
CA VAL A 101 -16.89 18.70 -20.78
C VAL A 101 -17.56 17.53 -20.07
N ALA A 102 -16.85 16.40 -19.89
CA ALA A 102 -17.38 15.23 -19.20
C ALA A 102 -17.84 15.53 -17.76
N VAL A 103 -17.10 16.38 -17.06
CA VAL A 103 -17.44 16.85 -15.71
C VAL A 103 -18.69 17.73 -15.72
N VAL A 104 -18.70 18.79 -16.54
CA VAL A 104 -19.78 19.79 -16.57
C VAL A 104 -21.11 19.16 -17.03
N THR A 105 -21.05 18.10 -17.85
CA THR A 105 -22.23 17.35 -18.27
C THR A 105 -22.57 16.16 -17.36
N ASN A 106 -21.88 16.00 -16.22
CA ASN A 106 -22.01 14.87 -15.28
C ASN A 106 -21.89 13.47 -15.93
N LEU A 107 -21.08 13.35 -16.99
CA LEU A 107 -20.82 12.07 -17.67
C LEU A 107 -19.73 11.25 -16.98
N CYS A 108 -19.03 11.83 -15.99
CA CYS A 108 -18.06 11.13 -15.14
C CYS A 108 -18.71 10.08 -14.21
N GLU A 109 -20.03 9.96 -14.15
CA GLU A 109 -20.68 8.80 -13.49
C GLU A 109 -20.57 7.51 -14.33
N ASP A 110 -20.36 7.63 -15.65
CA ASP A 110 -20.26 6.48 -16.55
C ASP A 110 -18.86 5.86 -16.50
N LEU A 111 -18.80 4.58 -16.12
CA LEU A 111 -17.57 3.79 -16.06
C LEU A 111 -16.79 3.80 -17.39
N SER A 112 -17.50 3.85 -18.52
CA SER A 112 -16.87 3.88 -19.85
C SER A 112 -16.12 5.19 -20.11
N VAL A 113 -16.66 6.31 -19.64
CA VAL A 113 -16.04 7.64 -19.74
C VAL A 113 -14.82 7.72 -18.83
N ASN A 114 -14.94 7.27 -17.58
CA ASN A 114 -13.81 7.24 -16.64
C ASN A 114 -12.67 6.34 -17.11
N THR A 115 -12.99 5.16 -17.66
CA THR A 115 -11.98 4.26 -18.23
C THR A 115 -11.27 4.89 -19.44
N ALA A 116 -12.01 5.64 -20.28
CA ALA A 116 -11.43 6.36 -21.41
C ALA A 116 -10.55 7.54 -20.97
N LEU A 117 -10.97 8.30 -19.95
CA LEU A 117 -10.20 9.38 -19.35
C LEU A 117 -8.89 8.86 -18.78
N LEU A 118 -8.96 7.78 -18.01
CA LEU A 118 -7.80 7.12 -17.43
C LEU A 118 -6.82 6.65 -18.51
N SER A 119 -7.33 6.00 -19.56
CA SER A 119 -6.53 5.56 -20.71
C SER A 119 -5.89 6.74 -21.45
N MET A 120 -6.60 7.86 -21.58
CA MET A 120 -6.10 9.07 -22.22
C MET A 120 -4.92 9.67 -21.44
N TYR A 121 -5.09 9.92 -20.14
CA TYR A 121 -4.01 10.46 -19.29
C TYR A 121 -2.80 9.52 -19.24
N ALA A 122 -3.04 8.22 -19.06
CA ALA A 122 -1.99 7.20 -19.03
C ALA A 122 -1.18 7.16 -20.34
N LYS A 123 -1.83 7.26 -21.50
CA LYS A 123 -1.15 7.23 -22.81
C LYS A 123 -0.41 8.52 -23.14
N LEU A 124 -0.91 9.67 -22.68
CA LEU A 124 -0.26 10.97 -22.86
C LEU A 124 0.83 11.25 -21.81
N GLY A 125 1.10 10.31 -20.90
CA GLY A 125 2.19 10.39 -19.93
C GLY A 125 1.91 11.27 -18.71
N ASP A 126 0.68 11.77 -18.55
CA ASP A 126 0.26 12.56 -17.39
C ASP A 126 -0.22 11.62 -16.28
N LEU A 127 0.74 11.05 -15.53
CA LEU A 127 0.46 10.14 -14.41
C LEU A 127 -0.40 10.81 -13.32
N GLU A 128 -0.16 12.09 -13.06
CA GLU A 128 -0.87 12.83 -12.02
C GLU A 128 -2.36 12.96 -12.38
N GLY A 129 -2.68 13.26 -13.65
CA GLY A 129 -4.05 13.21 -14.15
C GLY A 129 -4.67 11.81 -14.10
N ALA A 130 -3.88 10.77 -14.40
CA ALA A 130 -4.34 9.38 -14.36
C ALA A 130 -4.65 8.91 -12.92
N GLU A 131 -3.80 9.23 -11.95
CA GLU A 131 -4.01 8.94 -10.53
C GLU A 131 -5.29 9.60 -10.00
N LEU A 132 -5.52 10.87 -10.34
CA LEU A 132 -6.73 11.58 -9.92
C LEU A 132 -8.01 10.93 -10.45
N VAL A 133 -8.04 10.57 -11.74
CA VAL A 133 -9.19 9.87 -12.32
C VAL A 133 -9.36 8.51 -11.66
N PHE A 134 -8.26 7.78 -11.44
CA PHE A 134 -8.29 6.48 -10.79
C PHE A 134 -8.86 6.54 -9.36
N ASP A 135 -8.46 7.53 -8.55
CA ASP A 135 -8.90 7.67 -7.16
C ASP A 135 -10.38 8.03 -7.01
N GLU A 136 -10.95 8.75 -7.97
CA GLU A 136 -12.36 9.17 -7.97
C GLU A 136 -13.31 8.12 -8.59
N MET A 137 -12.78 7.06 -9.22
CA MET A 137 -13.62 6.00 -9.80
C MET A 137 -14.34 5.19 -8.71
N PRO A 138 -15.66 4.91 -8.87
CA PRO A 138 -16.43 4.19 -7.86
C PRO A 138 -16.09 2.69 -7.79
N GLU A 139 -15.63 2.11 -8.90
CA GLU A 139 -15.24 0.70 -9.01
C GLU A 139 -14.01 0.53 -9.91
N TRP A 140 -13.13 -0.40 -9.56
CA TRP A 140 -11.95 -0.78 -10.34
C TRP A 140 -12.05 -2.23 -10.80
N ASP A 141 -12.26 -2.44 -12.10
CA ASP A 141 -12.13 -3.77 -12.70
C ASP A 141 -10.67 -4.03 -13.14
N CYS A 142 -10.39 -5.25 -13.63
CA CYS A 142 -9.06 -5.62 -14.09
C CYS A 142 -8.53 -4.72 -15.21
N VAL A 143 -9.40 -4.10 -16.02
CA VAL A 143 -8.98 -3.20 -17.11
C VAL A 143 -8.42 -1.92 -16.52
N VAL A 144 -9.10 -1.33 -15.54
CA VAL A 144 -8.69 -0.10 -14.85
C VAL A 144 -7.34 -0.27 -14.14
N TRP A 145 -7.16 -1.37 -13.40
CA TRP A 145 -5.86 -1.70 -12.78
C TRP A 145 -4.73 -1.86 -13.79
N ASN A 146 -4.97 -2.59 -14.88
CA ASN A 146 -3.96 -2.83 -15.91
C ASN A 146 -3.52 -1.54 -16.61
N ILE A 147 -4.43 -0.58 -16.81
CA ILE A 147 -4.10 0.73 -17.39
C ILE A 147 -3.11 1.46 -16.48
N MET A 148 -3.38 1.56 -15.17
CA MET A 148 -2.49 2.26 -14.24
C MET A 148 -1.15 1.57 -14.05
N ILE A 149 -1.13 0.24 -13.87
CA ILE A 149 0.11 -0.53 -13.77
C ILE A 149 0.97 -0.33 -15.03
N SER A 150 0.35 -0.34 -16.21
CA SER A 150 1.03 -0.07 -17.48
C SER A 150 1.53 1.37 -17.58
N ALA A 151 0.79 2.34 -17.06
CA ALA A 151 1.16 3.76 -17.06
C ALA A 151 2.43 3.99 -16.23
N TYR A 152 2.47 3.50 -14.98
CA TYR A 152 3.66 3.60 -14.12
C TYR A 152 4.87 2.90 -14.73
N SER A 153 4.67 1.72 -15.34
CA SER A 153 5.73 0.98 -16.01
C SER A 153 6.33 1.75 -17.18
N ARG A 154 5.48 2.33 -18.05
CA ARG A 154 5.91 3.13 -19.21
C ARG A 154 6.62 4.43 -18.83
N ASN A 155 6.22 5.04 -17.71
CA ASN A 155 6.78 6.30 -17.22
C ASN A 155 7.98 6.11 -16.28
N GLY A 156 8.58 4.91 -16.26
CA GLY A 156 9.83 4.65 -15.54
C GLY A 156 9.68 4.63 -14.02
N GLN A 157 8.48 4.37 -13.51
CA GLN A 157 8.18 4.28 -12.08
C GLN A 157 7.86 2.83 -11.65
N PRO A 158 8.84 1.91 -11.68
CA PRO A 158 8.59 0.49 -11.37
C PRO A 158 8.18 0.24 -9.92
N LYS A 159 8.57 1.12 -8.99
CA LYS A 159 8.13 1.04 -7.59
C LYS A 159 6.63 1.28 -7.46
N GLY A 160 6.12 2.37 -8.04
CA GLY A 160 4.67 2.67 -8.06
C GLY A 160 3.87 1.57 -8.75
N SER A 161 4.39 1.00 -9.85
CA SER A 161 3.77 -0.15 -10.52
C SER A 161 3.64 -1.39 -9.61
N LEU A 162 4.68 -1.71 -8.83
CA LEU A 162 4.67 -2.84 -7.90
C LEU A 162 3.80 -2.58 -6.66
N GLU A 163 3.80 -1.35 -6.16
CA GLU A 163 2.92 -0.93 -5.06
C GLU A 163 1.45 -1.04 -5.47
N LEU A 164 1.11 -0.61 -6.68
CA LEU A 164 -0.25 -0.69 -7.21
C LEU A 164 -0.69 -2.14 -7.49
N LEU A 165 0.21 -3.01 -7.98
CA LEU A 165 -0.09 -4.43 -8.13
C LEU A 165 -0.40 -5.10 -6.79
N ARG A 166 0.36 -4.79 -5.75
CA ARG A 166 0.10 -5.30 -4.39
C ARG A 166 -1.23 -4.78 -3.86
N PHE A 167 -1.52 -3.51 -4.08
CA PHE A 167 -2.81 -2.92 -3.70
C PHE A 167 -3.99 -3.58 -4.43
N MET A 168 -3.84 -3.92 -5.72
CA MET A 168 -4.82 -4.70 -6.48
C MET A 168 -5.07 -6.09 -5.85
N GLU A 169 -4.01 -6.81 -5.48
CA GLU A 169 -4.14 -8.14 -4.83
C GLU A 169 -4.91 -8.04 -3.50
N ASP A 170 -4.63 -7.00 -2.70
CA ASP A 170 -5.32 -6.75 -1.43
C ASP A 170 -6.81 -6.41 -1.64
N GLN A 171 -7.15 -5.62 -2.66
CA GLN A 171 -8.53 -5.25 -2.99
C GLN A 171 -9.33 -6.42 -3.60
N GLY A 172 -8.72 -7.21 -4.49
CA GLY A 172 -9.36 -8.37 -5.13
C GLY A 172 -9.78 -9.42 -4.10
N SER A 173 -8.89 -9.74 -3.15
CA SER A 173 -9.19 -10.67 -2.07
C SER A 173 -10.29 -10.16 -1.14
N THR A 174 -10.33 -8.84 -0.90
CA THR A 174 -11.38 -8.19 -0.12
C THR A 174 -12.76 -8.29 -0.79
N GLY A 175 -12.83 -8.09 -2.11
CA GLY A 175 -14.09 -8.15 -2.87
C GLY A 175 -14.76 -9.52 -2.82
N GLU A 176 -14.00 -10.58 -3.08
CA GLU A 176 -14.49 -11.97 -2.99
C GLU A 176 -14.95 -12.32 -1.56
N CYS A 177 -14.18 -11.90 -0.54
CA CYS A 177 -14.53 -12.11 0.86
C CYS A 177 -15.86 -11.45 1.23
N LYS A 178 -16.13 -10.22 0.74
CA LYS A 178 -17.41 -9.52 0.94
C LYS A 178 -18.58 -10.25 0.30
N ILE A 179 -18.42 -10.73 -0.93
CA ILE A 179 -19.47 -11.48 -1.64
C ILE A 179 -19.81 -12.77 -0.89
N LEU A 180 -18.79 -13.57 -0.55
CA LEU A 180 -18.98 -14.82 0.20
C LEU A 180 -19.62 -14.57 1.57
N HIS A 181 -19.21 -13.50 2.26
CA HIS A 181 -19.81 -13.14 3.55
C HIS A 181 -21.29 -12.75 3.40
N GLY A 182 -21.63 -11.97 2.37
CA GLY A 182 -23.02 -11.62 2.05
C GLY A 182 -23.89 -12.85 1.75
N TYR A 183 -23.35 -13.84 1.01
CA TYR A 183 -24.02 -15.12 0.80
C TYR A 183 -24.21 -15.91 2.09
N SER A 184 -23.17 -15.97 2.94
CA SER A 184 -23.24 -16.61 4.26
C SER A 184 -24.34 -16.02 5.14
N MET A 185 -24.46 -14.69 5.18
CA MET A 185 -25.53 -13.99 5.91
C MET A 185 -26.92 -14.33 5.36
N LYS A 186 -27.09 -14.35 4.03
CA LYS A 186 -28.38 -14.73 3.40
C LYS A 186 -28.80 -16.16 3.73
N LEU A 187 -27.83 -17.07 3.89
CA LEU A 187 -28.08 -18.46 4.26
C LEU A 187 -28.21 -18.68 5.78
N GLY A 188 -28.09 -17.64 6.60
CA GLY A 188 -28.18 -17.73 8.06
C GLY A 188 -26.99 -18.44 8.73
N LEU A 189 -25.87 -18.58 8.01
CA LEU A 189 -24.68 -19.28 8.49
C LEU A 189 -23.83 -18.44 9.46
N ASN A 190 -24.15 -17.16 9.61
CA ASN A 190 -23.53 -16.24 10.58
C ASN A 190 -23.84 -16.59 12.05
N SER A 191 -24.74 -17.54 12.30
CA SER A 191 -24.96 -18.12 13.63
C SER A 191 -23.85 -19.08 14.07
N LEU A 192 -23.01 -19.55 13.15
CA LEU A 192 -21.91 -20.46 13.42
C LEU A 192 -20.63 -19.67 13.71
N SER A 193 -20.10 -19.80 14.94
CA SER A 193 -18.85 -19.13 15.34
C SER A 193 -17.69 -19.46 14.41
N THR A 194 -17.55 -20.72 14.00
CA THR A 194 -16.51 -21.16 13.04
C THR A 194 -16.57 -20.42 11.70
N VAL A 195 -17.76 -20.10 11.20
CA VAL A 195 -17.94 -19.33 9.97
C VAL A 195 -17.55 -17.87 10.20
N ASN A 196 -17.93 -17.29 11.33
CA ASN A 196 -17.54 -15.93 11.71
C ASN A 196 -16.02 -15.80 11.90
N THR A 197 -15.37 -16.75 12.58
CA THR A 197 -13.91 -16.83 12.70
C THR A 197 -13.24 -16.91 11.33
N ALA A 198 -13.77 -17.72 10.41
CA ALA A 198 -13.21 -17.84 9.06
C ALA A 198 -13.30 -16.53 8.25
N PHE A 199 -14.44 -15.84 8.31
CA PHE A 199 -14.58 -14.52 7.68
C PHE A 199 -13.70 -13.47 8.34
N LEU A 200 -13.61 -13.46 9.66
CA LEU A 200 -12.71 -12.57 10.40
C LEU A 200 -11.25 -12.77 9.98
N VAL A 201 -10.76 -14.01 9.96
CA VAL A 201 -9.41 -14.35 9.50
C VAL A 201 -9.20 -13.88 8.06
N SER A 202 -10.21 -14.06 7.20
CA SER A 202 -10.14 -13.66 5.79
C SER A 202 -10.06 -12.14 5.65
N TYR A 203 -10.95 -11.38 6.29
CA TYR A 203 -10.90 -9.92 6.30
C TYR A 203 -9.60 -9.38 6.90
N ALA A 204 -9.10 -9.99 7.97
CA ALA A 204 -7.82 -9.64 8.59
C ALA A 204 -6.64 -9.86 7.63
N LYS A 205 -6.66 -10.92 6.82
CA LYS A 205 -5.63 -11.19 5.80
C LYS A 205 -5.72 -10.26 4.60
N CYS A 206 -6.92 -9.86 4.20
CA CYS A 206 -7.14 -8.94 3.07
C CYS A 206 -6.95 -7.46 3.44
N GLY A 207 -6.57 -7.17 4.69
CA GLY A 207 -6.38 -5.79 5.18
C GLY A 207 -7.67 -5.02 5.46
N CYS A 208 -8.85 -5.65 5.37
CA CYS A 208 -10.13 -5.04 5.73
C CYS A 208 -10.35 -5.12 7.25
N ILE A 209 -9.50 -4.44 8.01
CA ILE A 209 -9.42 -4.54 9.47
C ILE A 209 -10.71 -4.10 10.16
N GLU A 210 -11.44 -3.13 9.58
CA GLU A 210 -12.72 -2.67 10.12
C GLU A 210 -13.78 -3.80 10.15
N MET A 211 -13.88 -4.58 9.08
CA MET A 211 -14.82 -5.70 9.00
C MET A 211 -14.38 -6.86 9.90
N ALA A 212 -13.07 -7.15 9.95
CA ALA A 212 -12.53 -8.14 10.87
C ALA A 212 -12.83 -7.77 12.33
N ARG A 213 -12.63 -6.49 12.68
CA ARG A 213 -12.95 -5.94 14.00
C ARG A 213 -14.43 -6.05 14.30
N LYS A 214 -15.30 -5.65 13.38
CA LYS A 214 -16.76 -5.75 13.57
C LYS A 214 -17.20 -7.19 13.89
N LEU A 215 -16.71 -8.16 13.13
CA LEU A 215 -16.99 -9.59 13.40
C LEU A 215 -16.44 -10.02 14.76
N PHE A 216 -15.26 -9.52 15.14
CA PHE A 216 -14.70 -9.77 16.47
C PHE A 216 -15.61 -9.20 17.57
N ASP A 217 -16.14 -7.99 17.46
CA ASP A 217 -17.06 -7.43 18.48
C ASP A 217 -18.39 -8.19 18.56
N GLU A 218 -18.95 -8.56 17.41
CA GLU A 218 -20.27 -9.21 17.31
C GLU A 218 -20.27 -10.64 17.84
N GLU A 219 -19.14 -11.36 17.74
CA GLU A 219 -19.02 -12.71 18.27
C GLU A 219 -19.15 -12.72 19.81
N ASN A 220 -19.84 -13.71 20.39
CA ASN A 220 -19.93 -13.83 21.85
C ASN A 220 -18.53 -14.06 22.43
N ILE A 221 -18.22 -13.44 23.57
CA ILE A 221 -16.91 -13.59 24.22
C ILE A 221 -16.56 -15.06 24.53
N ASN A 222 -17.56 -15.89 24.81
CA ASN A 222 -17.39 -17.31 25.11
C ASN A 222 -17.16 -18.17 23.87
N ASP A 223 -17.50 -17.66 22.68
CA ASP A 223 -17.35 -18.38 21.40
C ASP A 223 -16.01 -18.07 20.72
N LYS A 224 -15.34 -16.98 21.14
CA LYS A 224 -14.03 -16.59 20.62
C LYS A 224 -12.94 -17.58 21.04
N ASP A 225 -12.36 -18.25 20.07
CA ASP A 225 -11.22 -19.13 20.28
C ASP A 225 -9.87 -18.39 20.12
N LEU A 226 -8.77 -19.10 20.38
CA LEU A 226 -7.40 -18.57 20.21
C LEU A 226 -7.15 -18.06 18.78
N ILE A 227 -7.78 -18.66 17.76
CA ILE A 227 -7.62 -18.27 16.36
C ILE A 227 -8.22 -16.89 16.13
N THR A 228 -9.44 -16.63 16.63
CA THR A 228 -10.09 -15.32 16.53
C THR A 228 -9.21 -14.22 17.14
N TRP A 229 -8.68 -14.44 18.34
CA TRP A 229 -7.81 -13.45 19.00
C TRP A 229 -6.46 -13.27 18.30
N ASN A 230 -5.77 -14.37 17.97
CA ASN A 230 -4.47 -14.31 17.30
C ASN A 230 -4.56 -13.64 15.94
N SER A 231 -5.67 -13.86 15.22
CA SER A 231 -5.93 -13.20 13.93
C SER A 231 -6.03 -11.69 14.08
N MET A 232 -6.77 -11.19 15.07
CA MET A 232 -6.87 -9.75 15.31
C MET A 232 -5.58 -9.13 15.83
N ILE A 233 -4.87 -9.80 16.76
CA ILE A 233 -3.58 -9.34 17.27
C ILE A 233 -2.56 -9.21 16.13
N GLY A 234 -2.49 -10.23 15.27
CA GLY A 234 -1.63 -10.25 14.09
C GLY A 234 -2.02 -9.23 13.02
N ALA A 235 -3.32 -9.02 12.79
CA ALA A 235 -3.81 -7.97 11.88
C ALA A 235 -3.35 -6.59 12.34
N TYR A 236 -3.64 -6.20 13.57
CA TYR A 236 -3.19 -4.90 14.10
C TYR A 236 -1.66 -4.75 14.06
N ALA A 237 -0.92 -5.82 14.33
CA ALA A 237 0.53 -5.80 14.27
C ALA A 237 1.03 -5.47 12.86
N LYS A 238 0.47 -6.13 11.83
CA LYS A 238 0.83 -5.92 10.42
C LYS A 238 0.46 -4.53 9.90
N HIS A 239 -0.63 -3.97 10.39
CA HIS A 239 -1.10 -2.64 9.98
C HIS A 239 -0.51 -1.48 10.81
N GLY A 240 0.42 -1.77 11.73
CA GLY A 240 1.17 -0.75 12.49
C GLY A 240 0.51 -0.31 13.80
N ASP A 241 -0.66 -0.87 14.14
CA ASP A 241 -1.43 -0.53 15.33
C ASP A 241 -0.99 -1.36 16.56
N TRP A 242 0.28 -1.24 16.94
CA TRP A 242 0.86 -1.99 18.06
C TRP A 242 0.05 -1.85 19.36
N TYR A 243 -0.51 -0.67 19.62
CA TYR A 243 -1.29 -0.41 20.83
C TYR A 243 -2.53 -1.30 20.90
N LEU A 244 -3.23 -1.48 19.78
CA LEU A 244 -4.42 -2.34 19.71
C LEU A 244 -4.06 -3.82 19.82
N SER A 245 -2.93 -4.26 19.24
CA SER A 245 -2.40 -5.62 19.47
C SER A 245 -2.17 -5.90 20.96
N PHE A 246 -1.50 -5.00 21.68
CA PHE A 246 -1.23 -5.15 23.11
C PHE A 246 -2.49 -5.01 23.97
N LYS A 247 -3.44 -4.15 23.57
CA LYS A 247 -4.74 -4.03 24.23
C LYS A 247 -5.50 -5.35 24.17
N LEU A 248 -5.55 -6.01 23.01
CA LEU A 248 -6.19 -7.32 22.87
C LEU A 248 -5.47 -8.41 23.66
N TYR A 249 -4.14 -8.39 23.67
CA TYR A 249 -3.37 -9.32 24.49
C TYR A 249 -3.66 -9.17 26.00
N ASN A 250 -3.80 -7.94 26.50
CA ASN A 250 -4.18 -7.72 27.89
C ASN A 250 -5.61 -8.20 28.17
N GLN A 251 -6.56 -7.94 27.26
CA GLN A 251 -7.92 -8.47 27.39
C GLN A 251 -7.96 -10.00 27.40
N MET A 252 -7.15 -10.67 26.56
CA MET A 252 -7.02 -12.12 26.58
C MET A 252 -6.54 -12.62 27.95
N LYS A 253 -5.57 -11.94 28.58
CA LYS A 253 -5.09 -12.27 29.93
C LYS A 253 -6.16 -12.03 30.99
N ASP A 254 -6.91 -10.93 30.91
CA ASP A 254 -7.99 -10.61 31.84
C ASP A 254 -9.11 -11.67 31.80
N LEU A 255 -9.34 -12.26 30.63
CA LEU A 255 -10.25 -13.40 30.42
C LEU A 255 -9.64 -14.74 30.84
N SER A 256 -8.45 -14.75 31.44
CA SER A 256 -7.71 -15.96 31.83
C SER A 256 -7.42 -16.94 30.67
N MET A 257 -7.51 -16.46 29.43
CA MET A 257 -7.08 -17.24 28.26
C MET A 257 -5.56 -17.27 28.23
N LYS A 258 -4.98 -18.42 27.88
CA LYS A 258 -3.53 -18.58 27.78
C LYS A 258 -3.06 -18.17 26.37
N PRO A 259 -2.26 -17.09 26.25
CA PRO A 259 -1.57 -16.76 25.01
C PRO A 259 -0.72 -17.95 24.54
N ASP A 260 -0.61 -18.15 23.23
CA ASP A 260 0.22 -19.19 22.64
C ASP A 260 1.39 -18.60 21.84
N GLN A 261 2.17 -19.47 21.19
CA GLN A 261 3.30 -19.04 20.35
C GLN A 261 2.86 -18.09 19.22
N VAL A 262 1.67 -18.27 18.66
CA VAL A 262 1.16 -17.39 17.59
C VAL A 262 0.81 -16.02 18.16
N THR A 263 0.26 -15.95 19.38
CA THR A 263 0.03 -14.70 20.09
C THR A 263 1.32 -13.90 20.25
N PHE A 264 2.38 -14.55 20.75
CA PHE A 264 3.67 -13.90 20.98
C PHE A 264 4.35 -13.48 19.67
N LEU A 265 4.23 -14.27 18.60
CA LEU A 265 4.73 -13.86 17.28
C LEU A 265 4.02 -12.58 16.78
N GLY A 266 2.70 -12.47 16.98
CA GLY A 266 1.93 -11.27 16.66
C GLY A 266 2.41 -10.04 17.45
N LEU A 267 2.66 -10.19 18.75
CA LEU A 267 3.19 -9.11 19.59
C LEU A 267 4.61 -8.69 19.20
N LEU A 268 5.49 -9.64 18.92
CA LEU A 268 6.84 -9.35 18.46
C LEU A 268 6.83 -8.62 17.11
N THR A 269 5.93 -9.01 16.21
CA THR A 269 5.73 -8.31 14.93
C THR A 269 5.28 -6.86 15.16
N ALA A 270 4.35 -6.63 16.09
CA ALA A 270 3.93 -5.28 16.47
C ALA A 270 5.11 -4.46 17.03
N CYS A 271 5.93 -5.06 17.88
CA CYS A 271 7.14 -4.40 18.41
C CYS A 271 8.15 -4.07 17.32
N VAL A 272 8.39 -4.97 16.36
CA VAL A 272 9.27 -4.74 15.20
C VAL A 272 8.79 -3.53 14.40
N ASN A 273 7.51 -3.49 14.06
CA ASN A 273 6.93 -2.44 13.23
C ASN A 273 6.92 -1.07 13.92
N ALA A 274 6.72 -1.05 15.24
CA ALA A 274 6.71 0.17 16.04
C ALA A 274 8.09 0.55 16.65
N GLY A 275 9.12 -0.28 16.47
CA GLY A 275 10.45 -0.06 17.07
C GLY A 275 10.50 -0.20 18.59
N LEU A 276 9.57 -0.94 19.20
CA LEU A 276 9.43 -1.07 20.66
C LEU A 276 10.38 -2.15 21.23
N VAL A 277 11.66 -1.82 21.32
CA VAL A 277 12.71 -2.76 21.73
C VAL A 277 12.46 -3.38 23.11
N GLN A 278 12.11 -2.57 24.10
CA GLN A 278 11.93 -3.04 25.48
C GLN A 278 10.70 -3.93 25.62
N GLU A 279 9.60 -3.56 24.97
CA GLU A 279 8.38 -4.39 24.99
C GLU A 279 8.58 -5.69 24.23
N GLY A 280 9.29 -5.67 23.09
CA GLY A 280 9.66 -6.89 22.37
C GLY A 280 10.49 -7.86 23.21
N LYS A 281 11.46 -7.35 23.99
CA LYS A 281 12.24 -8.18 24.94
C LYS A 281 11.36 -8.79 26.03
N LYS A 282 10.52 -7.98 26.69
CA LYS A 282 9.61 -8.45 27.73
C LYS A 282 8.67 -9.54 27.21
N CYS A 283 8.08 -9.36 26.02
CA CYS A 283 7.21 -10.37 25.42
C CYS A 283 7.98 -11.68 25.14
N PHE A 284 9.21 -11.59 24.64
CA PHE A 284 10.04 -12.76 24.35
C PHE A 284 10.44 -13.51 25.63
N GLU A 285 10.82 -12.79 26.69
CA GLU A 285 11.14 -13.35 28.00
C GLU A 285 9.89 -13.96 28.66
N GLU A 286 8.76 -13.25 28.64
CA GLU A 286 7.49 -13.74 29.20
C GLU A 286 7.06 -15.05 28.52
N MET A 287 7.19 -15.15 27.19
CA MET A 287 6.90 -16.38 26.43
C MET A 287 7.70 -17.59 26.94
N ILE A 288 8.99 -17.39 27.24
CA ILE A 288 9.89 -18.47 27.66
C ILE A 288 9.73 -18.78 29.14
N GLU A 289 9.82 -17.76 30.00
CA GLU A 289 9.94 -17.94 31.44
C GLU A 289 8.60 -18.23 32.10
N LYS A 290 7.55 -17.50 31.71
CA LYS A 290 6.22 -17.62 32.34
C LYS A 290 5.38 -18.69 31.66
N TYR A 291 5.43 -18.75 30.33
CA TYR A 291 4.60 -19.69 29.57
C TYR A 291 5.33 -20.96 29.12
N GLY A 292 6.67 -21.01 29.21
CA GLY A 292 7.45 -22.22 28.91
C GLY A 292 7.53 -22.56 27.42
N TYR A 293 7.19 -21.63 26.53
CA TYR A 293 7.19 -21.91 25.09
C TYR A 293 8.59 -21.79 24.49
N GLN A 294 8.94 -22.77 23.65
CA GLN A 294 10.16 -22.73 22.86
C GLN A 294 9.99 -21.75 21.69
N PRO A 295 10.83 -20.71 21.55
CA PRO A 295 10.72 -19.77 20.43
C PRO A 295 10.99 -20.45 19.08
N SER A 296 10.15 -20.18 18.08
CA SER A 296 10.35 -20.63 16.69
C SER A 296 11.38 -19.77 15.94
N GLN A 297 11.77 -20.20 14.73
CA GLN A 297 12.64 -19.41 13.85
C GLN A 297 12.10 -18.00 13.58
N GLU A 298 10.78 -17.85 13.49
CA GLU A 298 10.10 -16.57 13.24
C GLU A 298 10.23 -15.63 14.43
N HIS A 299 10.09 -16.15 15.66
CA HIS A 299 10.28 -15.35 16.88
C HIS A 299 11.72 -14.78 16.94
N TYR A 300 12.72 -15.60 16.61
CA TYR A 300 14.10 -15.13 16.54
C TYR A 300 14.35 -14.14 15.41
N ALA A 301 13.69 -14.32 14.26
CA ALA A 301 13.77 -13.37 13.15
C ALA A 301 13.21 -12.00 13.56
N CYS A 302 12.05 -11.96 14.23
CA CYS A 302 11.50 -10.71 14.77
C CYS A 302 12.45 -10.05 15.76
N MET A 303 13.05 -10.80 16.69
CA MET A 303 14.01 -10.23 17.65
C MET A 303 15.27 -9.69 16.96
N ALA A 304 15.78 -10.38 15.94
CA ALA A 304 16.93 -9.92 15.17
C ALA A 304 16.62 -8.64 14.39
N ASP A 305 15.44 -8.55 13.76
CA ASP A 305 15.00 -7.35 13.03
C ASP A 305 14.80 -6.17 13.99
N LEU A 306 14.07 -6.37 15.09
CA LEU A 306 13.82 -5.35 16.11
C LEU A 306 15.11 -4.75 16.67
N LEU A 307 16.08 -5.60 17.03
CA LEU A 307 17.36 -5.15 17.57
C LEU A 307 18.29 -4.56 16.49
N GLY A 308 18.17 -5.03 15.25
CA GLY A 308 18.88 -4.48 14.09
C GLY A 308 18.44 -3.05 13.79
N ARG A 309 17.12 -2.79 13.74
CA ARG A 309 16.54 -1.46 13.50
C ARG A 309 16.80 -0.47 14.64
N ALA A 310 16.94 -0.96 15.87
CA ALA A 310 17.25 -0.14 17.04
C ALA A 310 18.67 0.47 17.04
N GLY A 311 19.52 0.11 16.08
CA GLY A 311 20.47 1.04 15.48
C GLY A 311 21.32 1.91 16.40
N HIS A 312 22.03 1.33 17.37
CA HIS A 312 23.41 1.77 17.60
C HIS A 312 24.32 0.96 16.66
N LEU A 313 24.29 1.31 15.37
CA LEU A 313 25.10 0.68 14.31
C LEU A 313 26.62 0.94 14.46
N GLU A 314 27.05 1.66 15.50
CA GLU A 314 28.45 1.97 15.78
C GLU A 314 29.14 1.01 16.78
N LYS A 315 28.42 0.06 17.38
CA LYS A 315 29.06 -0.93 18.28
C LYS A 315 28.74 -2.35 17.86
N TRP A 316 29.72 -2.98 17.20
CA TRP A 316 29.78 -4.42 16.92
C TRP A 316 29.53 -5.31 18.16
N ASP A 317 29.61 -4.73 19.37
CA ASP A 317 29.34 -5.38 20.66
C ASP A 317 27.89 -5.86 20.84
N LYS A 318 26.88 -5.17 20.29
CA LYS A 318 25.47 -5.59 20.41
C LYS A 318 25.10 -6.72 19.46
N VAL A 319 25.74 -6.77 18.28
CA VAL A 319 25.63 -7.92 17.38
C VAL A 319 26.28 -9.16 18.01
N ALA A 320 27.37 -8.97 18.77
CA ALA A 320 27.96 -10.04 19.56
C ALA A 320 27.02 -10.51 20.69
N GLU A 321 26.25 -9.61 21.31
CA GLU A 321 25.23 -9.93 22.31
C GLU A 321 24.05 -10.71 21.72
N ILE A 322 23.53 -10.30 20.56
CA ILE A 322 22.51 -11.06 19.81
C ILE A 322 23.07 -12.43 19.43
N ARG A 323 24.30 -12.50 18.92
CA ARG A 323 24.95 -13.79 18.60
C ARG A 323 25.24 -14.62 19.84
N ARG A 324 25.50 -14.02 21.00
CA ARG A 324 25.70 -14.69 22.30
C ARG A 324 24.38 -15.26 22.79
N LEU A 325 23.31 -14.45 22.82
CA LEU A 325 21.96 -14.90 23.13
C LEU A 325 21.53 -16.06 22.24
N LEU A 326 21.70 -15.95 20.92
CA LEU A 326 21.39 -17.04 19.97
C LEU A 326 22.25 -18.30 20.22
N ARG A 327 23.50 -18.16 20.67
CA ARG A 327 24.40 -19.29 21.00
C ARG A 327 24.09 -19.95 22.34
N ASP A 328 23.85 -19.15 23.37
CA ASP A 328 23.50 -19.62 24.73
C ASP A 328 22.14 -20.34 24.72
N MET A 329 21.25 -19.95 23.79
CA MET A 329 19.97 -20.62 23.53
C MET A 329 20.07 -21.83 22.57
N GLY A 330 21.28 -22.28 22.19
CA GLY A 330 21.50 -23.52 21.46
C GLY A 330 21.18 -23.50 19.96
N LEU A 331 20.98 -22.31 19.36
CA LEU A 331 20.58 -22.20 17.95
C LEU A 331 21.80 -22.25 17.03
N LYS A 332 21.85 -23.27 16.18
CA LYS A 332 22.76 -23.30 15.03
C LYS A 332 22.09 -22.57 13.88
N LYS A 333 22.54 -21.34 13.59
CA LYS A 333 22.19 -20.64 12.35
C LYS A 333 22.53 -21.58 11.19
N THR A 334 21.60 -21.87 10.28
CA THR A 334 21.94 -22.52 9.02
C THR A 334 22.91 -21.59 8.30
N PRO A 335 24.15 -22.00 8.02
CA PRO A 335 25.11 -21.15 7.34
C PRO A 335 24.51 -20.73 6.00
N GLY A 336 24.63 -19.45 5.64
CA GLY A 336 24.31 -19.01 4.29
C GLY A 336 25.07 -19.90 3.31
N CYS A 337 24.38 -20.48 2.33
CA CYS A 337 24.98 -21.28 1.30
C CYS A 337 24.87 -20.58 -0.06
N SER A 338 25.97 -20.58 -0.79
CA SER A 338 26.00 -20.24 -2.22
C SER A 338 26.49 -21.48 -2.97
N TRP A 339 26.16 -21.61 -4.24
CA TRP A 339 26.69 -22.69 -5.05
C TRP A 339 27.04 -22.20 -6.44
N VAL A 340 28.05 -22.84 -7.04
CA VAL A 340 28.37 -22.67 -8.45
C VAL A 340 28.40 -24.04 -9.11
N GLU A 341 27.95 -24.10 -10.36
CA GLU A 341 27.96 -25.32 -11.15
C GLU A 341 29.11 -25.26 -12.16
N ILE A 342 30.04 -26.20 -12.06
CA ILE A 342 31.20 -26.31 -12.95
C ILE A 342 31.21 -27.73 -13.51
N ASN A 343 31.21 -27.85 -14.83
CA ASN A 343 31.21 -29.15 -15.55
C ASN A 343 30.09 -30.11 -15.08
N GLY A 344 28.88 -29.59 -14.84
CA GLY A 344 27.72 -30.37 -14.41
C GLY A 344 27.77 -30.86 -12.96
N ARG A 345 28.74 -30.40 -12.16
CA ARG A 345 28.80 -30.65 -10.71
C ARG A 345 28.53 -29.36 -9.95
N ARG A 346 27.58 -29.44 -9.01
CA ARG A 346 27.25 -28.36 -8.08
C ARG A 346 28.25 -28.36 -6.92
N HIS A 347 28.99 -27.26 -6.78
CA HIS A 347 29.89 -27.01 -5.67
C HIS A 347 29.20 -26.04 -4.71
N GLU A 348 28.86 -26.52 -3.51
CA GLU A 348 28.23 -25.72 -2.46
C GLU A 348 29.29 -25.11 -1.54
N PHE A 349 29.11 -23.83 -1.19
CA PHE A 349 29.96 -23.04 -0.32
C PHE A 349 29.10 -22.53 0.83
N ARG A 350 29.35 -23.06 2.03
CA ARG A 350 28.68 -22.66 3.25
C ARG A 350 29.57 -21.67 4.02
N VAL A 351 28.98 -20.61 4.57
CA VAL A 351 29.72 -19.63 5.39
C VAL A 351 30.42 -20.35 6.55
N ALA A 352 31.73 -20.13 6.70
CA ALA A 352 32.62 -20.76 7.69
C ALA A 352 32.90 -22.27 7.48
N ASP A 353 32.47 -22.86 6.36
CA ASP A 353 32.84 -24.22 5.98
C ASP A 353 34.29 -24.26 5.49
N ARG A 354 35.07 -25.23 6.00
CA ARG A 354 36.48 -25.49 5.64
C ARG A 354 36.70 -26.89 5.08
N THR A 355 35.63 -27.67 4.87
CA THR A 355 35.71 -29.05 4.40
C THR A 355 36.21 -29.19 2.96
N HIS A 356 36.14 -28.11 2.18
CA HIS A 356 36.67 -28.09 0.82
C HIS A 356 38.20 -28.27 0.82
N PRO A 357 38.79 -29.17 -0.01
CA PRO A 357 40.23 -29.43 -0.04
C PRO A 357 41.12 -28.21 -0.34
N LYS A 358 40.53 -27.16 -0.94
CA LYS A 358 41.20 -25.88 -1.24
C LYS A 358 40.75 -24.72 -0.35
N SER A 359 40.12 -25.00 0.79
CA SER A 359 39.51 -23.97 1.65
C SER A 359 40.50 -22.87 2.04
N ASP A 360 41.73 -23.21 2.41
CA ASP A 360 42.75 -22.22 2.79
C ASP A 360 43.06 -21.22 1.66
N GLY A 361 43.16 -21.70 0.41
CA GLY A 361 43.36 -20.84 -0.76
C GLY A 361 42.17 -19.94 -1.06
N ILE A 362 40.95 -20.46 -0.90
CA ILE A 362 39.71 -19.70 -1.12
C ILE A 362 39.59 -18.57 -0.08
N TYR A 363 39.84 -18.85 1.20
CA TYR A 363 39.80 -17.82 2.25
C TYR A 363 40.96 -16.84 2.17
N ALA A 364 42.13 -17.23 1.64
CA ALA A 364 43.20 -16.29 1.32
C ALA A 364 42.77 -15.31 0.21
N MET A 365 42.15 -15.82 -0.86
CA MET A 365 41.67 -14.98 -1.95
C MET A 365 40.53 -14.04 -1.53
N LEU A 366 39.58 -14.52 -0.72
CA LEU A 366 38.52 -13.69 -0.16
C LEU A 366 39.07 -12.54 0.69
N ARG A 367 40.11 -12.80 1.52
CA ARG A 367 40.77 -11.75 2.30
C ARG A 367 41.43 -10.69 1.41
N ASN A 368 42.07 -11.10 0.32
CA ASN A 368 42.65 -10.15 -0.63
C ASN A 368 41.58 -9.29 -1.30
N LEU A 369 40.46 -9.90 -1.73
CA LEU A 369 39.33 -9.16 -2.31
C LEU A 369 38.67 -8.19 -1.32
N GLU A 370 38.60 -8.54 -0.03
CA GLU A 370 38.12 -7.64 1.02
C GLU A 370 39.06 -6.45 1.27
N LEU A 371 40.37 -6.67 1.18
CA LEU A 371 41.38 -5.61 1.29
C LEU A 371 41.28 -4.67 0.07
N GLU A 372 41.22 -5.22 -1.14
CA GLU A 372 41.05 -4.45 -2.38
C GLU A 372 39.72 -3.65 -2.40
N SER A 373 38.63 -4.23 -1.87
CA SER A 373 37.34 -3.54 -1.76
C SER A 373 37.36 -2.38 -0.75
N LYS A 374 38.15 -2.49 0.32
CA LYS A 374 38.34 -1.41 1.30
C LYS A 374 39.20 -0.28 0.74
N ASP A 375 40.26 -0.62 0.01
CA ASP A 375 41.13 0.37 -0.65
C ASP A 375 40.37 1.12 -1.75
N ALA A 376 39.54 0.43 -2.54
CA ALA A 376 38.66 1.06 -3.53
C ALA A 376 37.64 2.02 -2.90
N LYS A 377 37.11 1.71 -1.71
CA LYS A 377 36.21 2.61 -0.97
C LYS A 377 36.93 3.84 -0.39
N MET A 378 38.22 3.73 -0.06
CA MET A 378 39.03 4.88 0.37
C MET A 378 39.36 5.84 -0.78
N GLN A 379 39.54 5.32 -2.00
CA GLN A 379 39.82 6.15 -3.18
C GLN A 379 38.58 6.90 -3.73
N ILE A 380 37.37 6.47 -3.39
CA ILE A 380 36.11 7.13 -3.79
C ILE A 380 35.75 8.30 -2.84
N ASN A 381 36.40 8.40 -1.68
CA ASN A 381 36.16 9.45 -0.67
C ASN A 381 37.26 10.54 -0.61
N VAL A 382 38.06 10.67 -1.68
CA VAL A 382 38.96 11.81 -1.95
C VAL A 382 38.47 12.49 -3.22
#